data_AF-A0AAW9D5M0-F1
#
_entry.id   AF-A0AAW9D5M0-F1
#
_cell.length_a   1.000
_cell.length_b   1.000
_cell.length_c   1.000
_cell.angle_alpha   90.00
_cell.angle_beta   90.00
_cell.angle_gamma   90.00
#
_symmetry.space_group_name_H-M   'P 1'
#
loop_
_entity.id
_entity.type
_entity.pdbx_description
1 polymer ?
#
loop_
_entity_poly.entity_id
_entity_poly.type
_entity_poly.pdbx_seq_one_letter_code
_entity_poly.pdbx_strand_id
1 'polypeptide(L)' 'MSINHWGTGGDTDPFKMAPGASDSWNCTDLRGYVMYVQLGGSATPYYVLSTSNIVIYDDKVTDSGQTLLPANQRFG' A
#
# COMPACT_ATOMS: atom_id res chain seq x y z
N MET A 1 -9.70 -12.93 -14.33
CA MET A 1 -8.85 -11.76 -14.70
C MET A 1 -9.23 -10.60 -13.80
N SER A 2 -8.26 -9.89 -13.23
CA SER A 2 -8.52 -8.63 -12.53
C SER A 2 -7.82 -7.51 -13.30
N ILE A 3 -8.57 -6.48 -13.67
CA ILE A 3 -8.05 -5.21 -14.17
C ILE A 3 -8.09 -4.27 -12.96
N ASN A 4 -6.96 -3.67 -12.58
CA ASN A 4 -6.95 -2.63 -11.56
C ASN A 4 -7.55 -1.36 -12.17
N HIS A 5 -8.55 -0.78 -11.49
CA HIS A 5 -9.15 0.49 -11.89
C HIS A 5 -8.43 1.64 -11.18
N TRP A 6 -7.83 2.52 -11.97
CA TRP A 6 -7.12 3.70 -11.51
C TRP A 6 -7.95 4.95 -11.79
N GLY A 7 -7.82 5.98 -10.95
CA GLY A 7 -8.36 7.31 -11.23
C GLY A 7 -7.55 8.05 -12.28
N THR A 8 -7.94 9.29 -12.61
CA THR A 8 -7.31 10.13 -13.64
C THR A 8 -5.85 10.51 -13.38
N GLY A 9 -5.32 10.22 -12.19
CA GLY A 9 -3.93 10.43 -11.79
C GLY A 9 -3.32 9.19 -11.11
N GLY A 10 -3.80 7.99 -11.46
CA GLY A 10 -3.20 6.77 -10.94
C GLY A 10 -1.84 6.49 -11.58
N ASP A 11 -0.83 6.34 -10.74
CA ASP A 11 0.50 5.86 -11.11
C ASP A 11 0.69 4.48 -10.48
N THR A 12 1.34 3.57 -11.21
CA THR A 12 1.71 2.24 -10.71
C THR A 12 3.18 2.12 -10.37
N ASP A 13 3.96 3.16 -10.70
CA ASP A 13 5.39 3.17 -10.46
C ASP A 13 5.69 3.34 -8.96
N PRO A 14 6.75 2.69 -8.44
CA PRO A 14 7.13 2.84 -7.06
C PRO A 14 7.51 4.29 -6.73
N PHE A 15 6.91 4.83 -5.67
CA PHE A 15 7.34 6.10 -5.11
C PHE A 15 8.52 5.92 -4.16
N LYS A 16 9.52 6.82 -4.30
CA LYS A 16 10.58 6.95 -3.31
C LYS A 16 10.16 7.96 -2.25
N MET A 17 9.96 7.51 -1.02
CA MET A 17 9.57 8.36 0.10
C MET A 17 10.75 8.57 1.06
N ALA A 18 11.04 9.83 1.40
CA ALA A 18 11.94 10.18 2.49
C ALA A 18 11.17 10.17 3.83
N PRO A 19 11.84 10.04 4.99
CA PRO A 19 11.18 10.14 6.29
C PRO A 19 10.37 11.44 6.43
N GLY A 20 9.10 11.33 6.84
CA GLY A 20 8.19 12.46 6.97
C GLY A 20 7.53 12.93 5.66
N ALA A 21 7.89 12.36 4.51
CA ALA A 21 7.19 12.60 3.26
C ALA A 21 5.89 11.80 3.19
N SER A 22 4.97 12.27 2.34
CA SER A 22 3.71 11.60 2.02
C SER A 22 3.46 11.68 0.53
N ASP A 23 2.81 10.65 -0.02
CA ASP A 23 2.28 10.65 -1.38
C ASP A 23 0.86 10.04 -1.38
N SER A 24 0.15 10.18 -2.48
CA SER A 24 -1.21 9.67 -2.64
C SER A 24 -1.38 8.91 -3.95
N TRP A 25 -2.02 7.74 -3.89
CA TRP A 25 -2.49 7.01 -5.07
C TRP A 25 -3.98 7.14 -5.24
N ASN A 26 -4.42 7.41 -6.48
CA ASN A 26 -5.83 7.42 -6.83
C ASN A 26 -6.24 6.06 -7.38
N CYS A 27 -6.66 5.18 -6.48
CA CYS A 27 -7.22 3.86 -6.76
C CYS A 27 -8.73 3.87 -6.56
N THR A 28 -9.52 3.41 -7.55
CA THR A 28 -11.00 3.49 -7.51
C THR A 28 -11.71 2.14 -7.43
N ASP A 29 -10.98 1.03 -7.48
CA ASP A 29 -11.47 -0.34 -7.30
C ASP A 29 -11.79 -0.62 -5.83
N LEU A 30 -13.05 -0.99 -5.59
CA LEU A 30 -13.56 -1.29 -4.27
C LEU A 30 -13.06 -2.63 -3.72
N ARG A 31 -12.49 -3.50 -4.56
CA ARG A 31 -11.94 -4.80 -4.15
C ARG A 31 -10.59 -4.69 -3.46
N GLY A 32 -9.99 -3.50 -3.44
CA GLY A 32 -8.67 -3.27 -2.86
C GLY A 32 -7.54 -3.81 -3.73
N TYR A 33 -6.32 -3.67 -3.20
CA TYR A 33 -5.07 -3.83 -3.95
C TYR A 33 -3.98 -4.40 -3.07
N VAL A 34 -2.92 -4.90 -3.71
CA VAL A 34 -1.68 -5.26 -3.04
C VAL A 34 -0.68 -4.12 -3.21
N MET A 35 -0.30 -3.51 -2.10
CA MET A 35 0.77 -2.52 -2.01
C MET A 35 2.06 -3.23 -1.57
N TYR A 36 3.18 -2.98 -2.24
CA TYR A 36 4.49 -3.43 -1.80
C TYR A 36 5.24 -2.30 -1.11
N VAL A 37 5.75 -2.56 0.09
CA VAL A 37 6.68 -1.66 0.78
C VAL A 37 8.08 -2.24 0.64
N GLN A 38 9.01 -1.46 0.09
CA GLN A 38 10.40 -1.85 -0.01
C GLN A 38 11.25 -1.08 1.00
N LEU A 39 11.85 -1.80 1.95
CA LEU A 39 12.72 -1.23 2.99
C LEU A 39 13.95 -2.14 3.18
N GLY A 40 15.15 -1.55 3.17
CA GLY A 40 16.40 -2.29 3.38
C GLY A 40 16.64 -3.44 2.37
N GLY A 41 16.10 -3.33 1.15
CA GLY A 41 16.20 -4.37 0.12
C GLY A 41 15.14 -5.49 0.23
N SER A 42 14.35 -5.54 1.30
CA SER A 42 13.19 -6.44 1.43
C SER A 42 11.94 -5.79 0.87
N ALA A 43 11.09 -6.56 0.20
CA ALA A 43 9.77 -6.12 -0.28
C ALA A 43 8.67 -6.92 0.42
N THR A 44 7.77 -6.23 1.12
CA THR A 44 6.68 -6.86 1.87
C THR A 44 5.32 -6.41 1.31
N PRO A 45 4.44 -7.35 0.90
CA PRO A 45 3.13 -7.02 0.38
C PRO A 45 2.11 -6.78 1.49
N TYR A 46 1.20 -5.84 1.28
CA TYR A 46 0.07 -5.53 2.16
C TYR A 46 -1.21 -5.37 1.34
N TYR A 47 -2.33 -5.85 1.86
CA TYR A 47 -3.64 -5.60 1.26
C TYR A 47 -4.22 -4.28 1.79
N VAL A 48 -4.59 -3.39 0.88
CA VAL A 48 -5.09 -2.04 1.17
C VAL A 48 -6.35 -1.74 0.34
N LEU A 49 -7.16 -0.80 0.81
CA LEU A 49 -8.38 -0.34 0.15
C LEU A 49 -8.16 1.06 -0.43
N SER A 50 -9.06 1.49 -1.33
CA SER A 50 -9.08 2.86 -1.86
C SER A 50 -9.28 3.93 -0.79
N THR A 51 -9.82 3.55 0.37
CA THR A 51 -10.04 4.41 1.54
C THR A 51 -8.95 4.30 2.60
N SER A 52 -7.90 3.50 2.36
CA SER A 52 -6.84 3.28 3.35
C SER A 52 -6.02 4.54 3.59
N ASN A 53 -5.58 4.73 4.83
CA ASN A 53 -4.61 5.76 5.22
C ASN A 53 -3.37 5.07 5.76
N ILE A 54 -2.39 4.86 4.89
CA ILE A 54 -1.20 4.07 5.17
C ILE A 54 -0.10 4.92 5.79
N VAL A 55 0.42 4.46 6.94
CA VAL A 55 1.61 5.03 7.58
C VAL A 55 2.66 3.92 7.72
N ILE A 56 3.87 4.20 7.25
CA ILE A 56 5.01 3.28 7.27
C ILE A 56 5.99 3.76 8.34
N TYR A 57 6.36 2.85 9.23
CA TYR A 57 7.41 3.01 10.23
C TYR A 57 8.56 2.05 9.90
N ASP A 58 9.69 2.18 10.58
CA ASP A 58 10.84 1.31 10.38
C ASP A 58 10.53 -0.19 10.65
N ASP A 59 9.58 -0.46 11.55
CA ASP A 59 9.27 -1.82 12.04
C ASP A 59 7.84 -2.30 11.72
N LYS A 60 6.96 -1.43 11.21
CA LYS A 60 5.56 -1.78 10.94
C LYS A 60 4.91 -0.89 9.91
N VAL A 61 3.79 -1.37 9.37
CA VAL A 61 2.87 -0.61 8.51
C VAL A 61 1.50 -0.57 9.17
N THR A 62 0.86 0.58 9.18
CA THR A 62 -0.50 0.74 9.72
C THR A 62 -1.46 1.28 8.68
N ASP A 63 -2.71 0.85 8.72
CA ASP A 63 -3.84 1.49 8.03
C ASP A 63 -4.76 2.11 9.07
N SER A 64 -4.95 3.43 8.99
CA SER A 64 -5.87 4.15 9.88
C SER A 64 -5.60 3.88 11.36
N GLY A 65 -4.31 3.74 11.72
CA GLY A 65 -3.83 3.46 13.07
C GLY A 65 -3.78 1.97 13.46
N GLN A 66 -4.28 1.06 12.63
CA GLN A 66 -4.24 -0.39 12.88
C GLN A 66 -3.05 -1.03 12.17
N THR A 67 -2.22 -1.79 12.90
CA THR A 67 -1.09 -2.53 12.29
C THR A 67 -1.59 -3.56 11.28
N LEU A 68 -1.03 -3.51 10.08
CA LEU A 68 -1.29 -4.48 9.03
C LEU A 68 -0.38 -5.69 9.17
N LEU A 69 -0.96 -6.86 8.91
CA LEU A 69 -0.20 -8.06 8.62
C LEU A 69 0.18 -8.08 7.13
N PRO A 70 1.37 -8.61 6.79
CA PRO A 70 1.71 -8.96 5.41
C PRO A 70 0.61 -9.78 4.72
N ALA A 71 0.36 -9.52 3.44
CA ALA A 71 -0.73 -10.14 2.69
C ALA A 71 -0.61 -11.67 2.63
N ASN A 72 0.62 -12.20 2.57
CA ASN A 72 0.89 -13.64 2.60
C ASN A 72 0.59 -14.30 3.96
N GLN A 73 0.51 -13.52 5.04
CA GLN A 73 0.11 -14.01 6.37
C GLN A 73 -1.39 -13.81 6.63
N ARG A 74 -2.00 -12.82 5.97
CA ARG A 74 -3.43 -12.52 6.12
C ARG A 74 -4.34 -13.53 5.44
N PHE A 75 -3.90 -14.09 4.31
CA PHE A 75 -4.68 -15.00 3.48
C PHE A 75 -4.07 -16.41 3.36
N GLY A 76 -3.03 -16.69 4.15
CA GLY A 76 -2.34 -17.98 4.23
C GLY A 76 -2.98 -18.94 5.21
#